data_AF-A0A7X4BF04-F1
#
_entry.id   AF-A0A7X4BF04-F1
#
_cell.length_a   1.000
_cell.length_b   1.000
_cell.length_c   1.000
_cell.angle_alpha   90.00
_cell.angle_beta   90.00
_cell.angle_gamma   90.00
#
_symmetry.space_group_name_H-M   'P 1'
#
loop_
_entity.id
_entity.type
_entity.pdbx_description
1 polymer ?
#
loop_
_entity_poly.entity_id
_entity_poly.type
_entity_poly.pdbx_seq_one_letter_code
_entity_poly.pdbx_strand_id
1 'polypeptide(L)'
;MSDRSSRFPLGSQVTIEALAGDPYPLFHELRAPEPVTWAPELGMWLLTRRDDVVRILADWERFTTDSPASTIRDVFGSHMVTTDGDAQISYTRHFIGPFRRGWLEEDLVETVGPSLRGSSRLVTSE
;
A
#
# COMPACT_ATOMS: atom_id res chain seq x y z
N MET A 1 0.53 -11.72 -29.03
CA MET A 1 -0.26 -11.41 -27.81
C MET A 1 -0.22 -12.64 -26.92
N SER A 2 0.18 -12.50 -25.65
CA SER A 2 0.31 -13.62 -24.71
C SER A 2 -1.06 -14.25 -24.42
N ASP A 3 -1.12 -15.56 -24.12
CA ASP A 3 -2.36 -16.29 -23.74
C ASP A 3 -3.15 -15.57 -22.64
N ARG A 4 -2.48 -14.85 -21.76
CA ARG A 4 -3.13 -14.06 -20.71
C ARG A 4 -3.87 -12.84 -21.26
N SER A 5 -3.34 -12.17 -22.28
CA SER A 5 -3.98 -10.97 -22.85
C SER A 5 -5.29 -11.28 -23.57
N SER A 6 -5.44 -12.47 -24.13
CA SER A 6 -6.73 -12.92 -24.70
C SER A 6 -7.74 -13.32 -23.64
N ARG A 7 -7.27 -13.88 -22.51
CA ARG A 7 -8.11 -14.28 -21.37
C ARG A 7 -8.55 -13.11 -20.48
N PHE A 8 -7.77 -12.04 -20.47
CA PHE A 8 -7.97 -10.83 -19.67
C PHE A 8 -7.96 -9.58 -20.56
N PRO A 9 -8.96 -9.41 -21.45
CA PRO A 9 -8.98 -8.32 -22.41
C PRO A 9 -9.03 -6.95 -21.73
N LEU A 10 -9.75 -6.76 -20.63
CA LEU A 10 -9.81 -5.46 -19.95
C LEU A 10 -8.49 -5.15 -19.23
N GLY A 11 -7.91 -6.13 -18.53
CA GLY A 11 -6.58 -5.99 -17.92
C GLY A 11 -5.47 -5.71 -18.93
N SER A 12 -5.60 -6.24 -20.15
CA SER A 12 -4.64 -6.03 -21.22
C SER A 12 -4.54 -4.58 -21.69
N GLN A 13 -5.56 -3.76 -21.40
CA GLN A 13 -5.62 -2.34 -21.74
C GLN A 13 -5.09 -1.43 -20.61
N VAL A 14 -4.72 -2.00 -19.46
CA VAL A 14 -4.20 -1.22 -18.33
C VAL A 14 -2.81 -0.68 -18.66
N THR A 15 -2.64 0.63 -18.55
CA THR A 15 -1.36 1.33 -18.75
C THR A 15 -0.84 1.95 -17.46
N ILE A 16 0.47 2.16 -17.39
CA ILE A 16 1.11 2.86 -16.25
C ILE A 16 0.62 4.31 -16.19
N GLU A 17 0.44 4.95 -17.35
CA GLU A 17 -0.04 6.34 -17.43
C GLU A 17 -1.46 6.50 -16.87
N ALA A 18 -2.38 5.59 -17.20
CA ALA A 18 -3.73 5.60 -16.65
C ALA A 18 -3.73 5.42 -15.12
N LEU A 19 -2.84 4.58 -14.60
CA LEU A 19 -2.70 4.36 -13.16
C LEU A 19 -2.08 5.54 -12.42
N ALA A 20 -1.17 6.28 -13.06
CA ALA A 20 -0.50 7.44 -12.48
C ALA A 20 -1.40 8.68 -12.41
N GLY A 21 -2.40 8.78 -13.29
CA GLY A 21 -3.37 9.88 -13.32
C GLY A 21 -4.52 9.67 -12.33
N ASP A 22 -5.65 9.15 -12.82
CA ASP A 22 -6.80 8.76 -12.01
C ASP A 22 -7.12 7.27 -12.24
N PRO A 23 -6.73 6.38 -11.31
CA PRO A 23 -6.93 4.94 -11.48
C PRO A 23 -8.35 4.48 -11.13
N TYR A 24 -9.18 5.32 -10.51
CA TYR A 24 -10.48 4.88 -9.98
C TYR A 24 -11.49 4.47 -11.06
N PRO A 25 -11.63 5.20 -12.19
CA PRO A 25 -12.48 4.77 -13.30
C PRO A 25 -12.09 3.37 -13.82
N LEU A 26 -10.79 3.14 -14.01
CA LEU A 26 -10.26 1.85 -14.44
C LEU A 26 -10.59 0.73 -13.44
N PHE A 27 -10.36 0.95 -12.15
CA PHE A 27 -10.69 -0.04 -11.13
C PHE A 27 -12.19 -0.34 -11.06
N HIS A 28 -13.05 0.67 -11.28
CA HIS A 28 -14.50 0.48 -11.34
C HIS A 28 -14.89 -0.42 -12.51
N GLU A 29 -14.34 -0.18 -13.70
CA GLU A 29 -14.61 -0.99 -14.90
C GLU A 29 -14.17 -2.45 -14.74
N LEU A 30 -13.04 -2.69 -14.08
CA LEU A 30 -12.51 -4.04 -13.87
C LEU A 30 -13.27 -4.85 -12.80
N ARG A 31 -13.82 -4.19 -11.77
CA ARG A 31 -14.26 -4.86 -10.52
C ARG A 31 -15.35 -5.93 -10.69
N ALA A 32 -16.24 -5.76 -11.67
CA ALA A 32 -17.29 -6.73 -11.96
C ALA A 32 -16.83 -7.83 -12.95
N PRO A 33 -16.38 -7.48 -14.18
CA PRO A 33 -16.04 -8.47 -15.22
C PRO A 33 -14.70 -9.18 -14.99
N GLU A 34 -13.68 -8.47 -14.51
CA GLU A 34 -12.30 -8.98 -14.37
C GLU A 34 -11.69 -8.53 -13.02
N PRO A 35 -12.24 -8.99 -11.88
CA PRO A 35 -11.79 -8.55 -10.55
C PRO A 35 -10.36 -8.96 -10.22
N VAL A 36 -9.86 -10.00 -10.89
CA VAL A 36 -8.47 -10.44 -10.90
C VAL A 36 -8.05 -10.49 -12.36
N THR A 37 -7.12 -9.63 -12.76
CA THR A 37 -6.77 -9.45 -14.17
C THR A 37 -5.26 -9.35 -14.37
N TRP A 38 -4.76 -9.79 -15.52
CA TRP A 38 -3.35 -9.66 -15.88
C TRP A 38 -3.12 -8.33 -16.61
N ALA A 39 -2.20 -7.51 -16.09
CA ALA A 39 -1.80 -6.24 -16.70
C ALA A 39 -0.39 -6.37 -17.31
N PRO A 40 -0.27 -6.51 -18.65
CA PRO A 40 1.00 -6.79 -19.32
C PRO A 40 2.06 -5.70 -19.14
N GLU A 41 1.64 -4.43 -19.16
CA GLU A 41 2.56 -3.28 -19.06
C GLU A 41 3.23 -3.21 -17.68
N LEU A 42 2.52 -3.63 -16.64
CA LEU A 42 3.03 -3.79 -15.27
C LEU A 42 3.82 -5.09 -15.09
N GLY A 43 3.55 -6.10 -15.91
CA GLY A 43 4.03 -7.47 -15.69
C GLY A 43 3.46 -8.11 -14.43
N MET A 44 2.26 -7.71 -13.99
CA MET A 44 1.67 -8.09 -12.71
C MET A 44 0.18 -8.46 -12.79
N TRP A 45 -0.29 -9.17 -11.77
CA TRP A 45 -1.72 -9.36 -11.52
C TRP A 45 -2.29 -8.18 -10.75
N LEU A 46 -3.45 -7.70 -11.16
CA LEU A 46 -4.21 -6.65 -10.47
C LEU A 46 -5.47 -7.24 -9.85
N LEU A 47 -5.73 -6.83 -8.60
CA LEU A 47 -6.93 -7.19 -7.86
C LEU A 47 -7.69 -5.93 -7.48
N THR A 48 -8.97 -5.86 -7.83
CA THR A 48 -9.78 -4.63 -7.69
C THR A 48 -10.93 -4.76 -6.71
N ARG A 49 -11.22 -5.98 -6.23
CA ARG A 49 -12.21 -6.23 -5.18
C ARG A 49 -11.57 -6.15 -3.80
N ARG A 50 -12.18 -5.34 -2.93
CA ARG A 50 -11.73 -5.14 -1.54
C ARG A 50 -11.55 -6.47 -0.80
N ASP A 51 -12.52 -7.38 -0.90
CA ASP A 51 -12.50 -8.62 -0.12
C ASP A 51 -11.35 -9.54 -0.56
N ASP A 52 -11.03 -9.56 -1.85
CA ASP A 52 -9.85 -10.29 -2.36
C ASP A 52 -8.55 -9.67 -1.85
N VAL A 53 -8.44 -8.33 -1.92
CA VAL A 53 -7.26 -7.59 -1.44
C VAL A 53 -7.05 -7.83 0.06
N VAL A 54 -8.08 -7.65 0.88
CA VAL A 54 -7.99 -7.85 2.34
C VAL A 54 -7.61 -9.29 2.68
N ARG A 55 -8.21 -10.27 1.98
CA ARG A 55 -7.89 -11.68 2.19
C ARG A 55 -6.43 -11.99 1.86
N ILE A 56 -5.92 -11.50 0.73
CA ILE A 56 -4.53 -11.73 0.31
C ILE A 56 -3.56 -11.05 1.28
N LEU A 57 -3.82 -9.80 1.66
CA LEU A 57 -2.95 -9.06 2.58
C LEU A 57 -2.91 -9.65 4.00
N ALA A 58 -3.92 -10.44 4.38
CA ALA A 58 -3.96 -11.13 5.67
C ALA A 58 -3.32 -12.54 5.65
N ASP A 59 -3.07 -13.11 4.47
CA ASP A 59 -2.60 -14.50 4.30
C ASP A 59 -1.13 -14.53 3.83
N TRP A 60 -0.24 -14.13 4.73
CA TRP A 60 1.20 -14.04 4.45
C TRP A 60 1.86 -15.40 4.21
N GLU A 61 1.24 -16.49 4.68
CA GLU A 61 1.73 -17.85 4.45
C GLU A 61 1.60 -18.27 2.98
N ARG A 62 0.59 -17.73 2.27
CA ARG A 62 0.38 -17.99 0.83
C ARG A 62 0.86 -16.87 -0.07
N PHE A 63 0.87 -15.64 0.42
CA PHE A 63 1.23 -14.44 -0.35
C PHE A 63 2.32 -13.67 0.36
N THR A 64 3.53 -13.73 -0.19
CA THR A 64 4.70 -13.10 0.43
C THR A 64 4.96 -11.68 -0.10
N THR A 65 5.45 -10.82 0.78
CA THR A 65 5.97 -9.49 0.45
C THR A 65 7.47 -9.53 0.09
N ASP A 66 8.19 -10.60 0.44
CA ASP A 66 9.60 -10.82 0.08
C ASP A 66 9.74 -11.28 -1.38
N SER A 67 9.49 -10.34 -2.29
CA SER A 67 9.64 -10.57 -3.73
C SER A 67 11.06 -10.25 -4.19
N PRO A 68 11.76 -11.16 -4.91
CA PRO A 68 13.06 -10.88 -5.49
C PRO A 68 13.00 -9.84 -6.62
N ALA A 69 11.81 -9.50 -7.13
CA ALA A 69 11.61 -8.46 -8.13
C ALA A 69 11.32 -7.08 -7.50
N SER A 70 11.38 -6.96 -6.17
CA SER A 70 11.08 -5.71 -5.46
C SER A 70 12.26 -4.74 -5.50
N THR A 71 12.07 -3.59 -6.17
CA THR A 71 13.05 -2.50 -6.16
C THR A 71 13.26 -1.92 -4.76
N ILE A 72 12.23 -1.96 -3.90
CA ILE A 72 12.32 -1.57 -2.49
C ILE A 72 13.31 -2.47 -1.75
N ARG A 73 13.29 -3.78 -2.02
CA ARG A 73 14.23 -4.75 -1.45
C ARG A 73 15.64 -4.53 -1.97
N ASP A 74 15.81 -4.22 -3.25
CA ASP A 74 17.13 -3.95 -3.84
C ASP A 74 17.80 -2.71 -3.24
N VAL A 75 17.01 -1.67 -2.92
CA VAL A 75 17.52 -0.40 -2.39
C VAL A 75 17.74 -0.45 -0.87
N PHE A 76 16.78 -0.99 -0.12
CA PHE A 76 16.77 -0.93 1.35
C PHE A 76 17.15 -2.26 2.03
N GLY A 77 17.30 -3.34 1.26
CA GLY A 77 17.47 -4.68 1.81
C GLY A 77 16.20 -5.20 2.49
N SER A 78 16.37 -6.26 3.29
CA SER A 78 15.30 -6.84 4.11
C SER A 78 14.96 -5.93 5.29
N HIS A 79 13.68 -5.54 5.39
CA HIS A 79 13.16 -4.69 6.46
C HIS A 79 11.66 -4.96 6.69
N MET A 80 11.01 -4.15 7.54
CA MET A 80 9.64 -4.35 8.02
C MET A 80 8.57 -4.56 6.94
N VAL A 81 8.72 -4.00 5.74
CA VAL A 81 7.70 -4.09 4.67
C VAL A 81 8.08 -5.10 3.58
N THR A 82 9.29 -5.66 3.63
CA THR A 82 9.80 -6.66 2.68
C THR A 82 10.01 -8.03 3.32
N THR A 83 9.46 -8.24 4.51
CA THR A 83 9.54 -9.49 5.25
C THR A 83 8.17 -9.86 5.77
N ASP A 84 7.94 -11.17 5.97
CA ASP A 84 6.71 -11.73 6.51
C ASP A 84 6.96 -12.51 7.82
N GLY A 85 5.89 -12.92 8.48
CA GLY A 85 5.94 -13.80 9.66
C GLY A 85 6.74 -13.24 10.83
N ASP A 86 7.56 -14.09 11.46
CA ASP A 86 8.29 -13.74 12.69
C ASP A 86 9.26 -12.55 12.53
N ALA A 87 9.90 -12.44 11.37
CA ALA A 87 10.82 -11.32 11.08
C ALA A 87 10.06 -9.99 11.04
N GLN A 88 8.94 -9.95 10.31
CA GLN A 88 8.04 -8.82 10.22
C GLN A 88 7.52 -8.39 11.60
N ILE A 89 7.03 -9.37 12.37
CA ILE A 89 6.49 -9.16 13.72
C ILE A 89 7.57 -8.61 14.64
N SER A 90 8.80 -9.15 14.57
CA SER A 90 9.93 -8.66 15.33
C SER A 90 10.22 -7.19 14.99
N TYR A 91 10.32 -6.83 13.72
CA TYR A 91 10.53 -5.43 13.31
C TYR A 91 9.41 -4.52 13.82
N THR A 92 8.14 -4.86 13.59
CA THR A 92 7.00 -4.04 14.03
C THR A 92 6.98 -3.84 15.55
N ARG A 93 7.29 -4.88 16.35
CA ARG A 93 7.31 -4.77 17.81
C ARG A 93 8.24 -3.68 18.31
N HIS A 94 9.37 -3.43 17.65
CA HIS A 94 10.33 -2.41 18.05
C HIS A 94 9.88 -0.97 17.73
N PHE A 95 9.06 -0.78 16.69
CA PHE A 95 8.71 0.55 16.19
C PHE A 95 7.26 0.98 16.46
N ILE A 96 6.38 0.04 16.81
CA ILE A 96 4.94 0.35 16.89
C ILE A 96 4.55 1.21 18.11
N GLY A 97 5.39 1.25 19.16
CA GLY A 97 5.09 1.94 20.43
C GLY A 97 4.53 3.35 20.24
N PRO A 98 5.26 4.26 19.56
CA PRO A 98 4.81 5.63 19.31
C PRO A 98 3.52 5.79 18.50
N PHE A 99 3.11 4.74 17.79
CA PHE A 99 1.89 4.74 16.97
C PHE A 99 0.71 4.09 17.68
N ARG A 100 0.90 3.59 18.92
CA ARG A 100 -0.21 3.08 19.74
C ARG A 100 -0.99 4.25 20.30
N ARG A 101 -2.31 4.12 20.27
CA ARG A 101 -3.24 5.13 20.77
C ARG A 101 -2.88 5.68 22.15
N GLY A 102 -2.58 4.81 23.13
CA GLY A 102 -2.26 5.24 24.49
C GLY A 102 -0.98 6.09 24.57
N TRP A 103 0.05 5.72 23.82
CA TRP A 103 1.30 6.49 23.76
C TRP A 103 1.07 7.87 23.11
N LEU A 104 0.26 7.94 22.06
CA LEU A 104 -0.09 9.20 21.40
C LEU A 104 -0.86 10.14 22.34
N GLU A 105 -1.78 9.62 23.14
CA GLU A 105 -2.58 10.42 24.08
C GLU A 105 -1.69 11.00 25.22
N GLU A 106 -0.65 10.27 25.64
CA GLU A 106 0.25 10.66 26.73
C GLU A 106 1.39 11.58 26.25
N ASP A 107 2.13 11.18 25.22
CA ASP A 107 3.44 11.79 24.89
C ASP A 107 3.38 12.78 23.70
N LEU A 108 2.37 12.71 22.83
CA LEU A 108 2.26 13.61 21.66
C LEU A 108 2.02 15.06 22.10
N VAL A 109 1.20 15.28 23.13
CA VAL A 109 0.88 16.62 23.63
C VAL A 109 2.09 17.27 24.29
N GLU A 110 2.92 16.49 24.99
CA GLU A 110 4.18 16.97 25.56
C GLU A 110 5.21 17.28 24.46
N THR A 111 5.32 16.40 23.47
CA THR A 111 6.30 16.49 22.38
C THR A 111 5.98 17.63 21.39
N VAL A 112 4.71 17.78 21.00
CA VAL A 112 4.29 18.73 19.96
C VAL A 112 3.67 20.01 20.54
N GLY A 113 3.26 19.99 21.81
CA GLY A 113 2.69 21.15 22.52
C GLY A 113 3.57 22.41 22.49
N PRO A 114 4.90 22.33 22.65
CA PRO A 114 5.79 23.48 22.48
C PRO A 114 5.74 24.07 21.06
N SER A 115 5.61 23.24 20.03
CA SER A 115 5.54 23.66 18.62
C SER A 115 4.17 24.25 18.25
N LEU A 116 3.09 23.78 18.86
CA LEU A 116 1.73 24.33 18.65
C LEU A 116 1.54 25.70 19.32
N ARG A 117 2.19 25.94 20.47
CA ARG A 117 2.14 27.24 21.17
C ARG A 117 2.82 28.38 20.39
N GLY A 118 3.75 28.06 19.48
CA GLY A 118 4.39 29.03 18.59
C GLY A 118 3.54 29.41 17.37
N SER A 119 2.50 28.64 17.04
CA SER A 119 1.62 28.85 15.87
C SER A 119 0.31 29.57 16.22
N SER A 120 0.23 30.24 17.37
CA SER A 120 -0.83 31.21 17.68
C SER A 120 -0.46 32.63 17.23
N ARG A 121 0.16 32.75 16.05
CA ARG A 121 0.18 34.00 15.27
C ARG A 121 -0.06 33.58 13.84
N LEU A 122 -1.29 33.68 13.38
CA LEU A 122 -1.71 34.43 12.21
C LEU A 122 -3.23 34.31 12.08
N VAL A 123 -3.84 35.34 11.48
CA VAL A 123 -5.29 35.55 11.24
C VAL A 123 -6.02 36.35 12.33
N THR A 124 -5.59 37.61 12.54
CA THR A 124 -6.57 38.70 12.59
C THR A 124 -6.69 39.25 11.17
N SER A 125 -7.90 39.13 10.66
CA SER A 125 -8.45 39.68 9.42
C SER A 125 -8.37 41.21 9.36
N GLU A 126 -8.02 41.75 8.19
CA GLU A 126 -8.57 42.99 7.63
C GLU A 126 -9.34 42.66 6.36
#